data_AF-A0A4Q6B9L6-F1
#
_entry.id   AF-A0A4Q6B9L6-F1
#
_cell.length_a   1.000
_cell.length_b   1.000
_cell.length_c   1.000
_cell.angle_alpha   90.00
_cell.angle_beta   90.00
_cell.angle_gamma   90.00
#
_symmetry.space_group_name_H-M   'P 1'
#
loop_
_entity.id
_entity.type
_entity.pdbx_description
1 polymer ?
#
loop_
_entity_poly.entity_id
_entity_poly.type
_entity_poly.pdbx_seq_one_letter_code
_entity_poly.pdbx_strand_id
1 'polypeptide(L)'
;MPNESDKKPPSRRSFLKRSTAAAVMLATPPALVKAAENGLDEKGASFFEKLPLQVEVNGKPYALSVEPRVTLLDLLRENLHLTGTKKGCDLGQCGACTVHVDGQRVLSC
;
A
#
# COMPACT_ATOMS: atom_id res chain seq x y z
N MET A 1 -30.71 6.86 -58.99
CA MET A 1 -30.44 5.41 -59.04
C MET A 1 -29.07 5.18 -58.40
N PRO A 2 -28.95 4.24 -57.46
CA PRO A 2 -27.90 4.24 -56.43
C PRO A 2 -26.53 3.90 -57.03
N ASN A 3 -25.50 4.62 -56.59
CA ASN A 3 -24.12 4.43 -57.04
C ASN A 3 -23.49 3.31 -56.19
N GLU A 4 -23.29 2.16 -56.83
CA GLU A 4 -22.89 0.90 -56.24
C GLU A 4 -21.36 0.78 -56.14
N SER A 5 -20.71 1.67 -55.40
CA SER A 5 -19.25 1.61 -55.27
C SER A 5 -18.70 2.42 -54.10
N ASP A 6 -19.05 2.04 -52.86
CA ASP A 6 -18.12 2.18 -51.73
C ASP A 6 -18.51 1.23 -50.58
N LYS A 7 -18.30 -0.07 -50.80
CA LYS A 7 -18.25 -1.03 -49.70
C LYS A 7 -16.81 -1.51 -49.59
N LYS A 8 -15.97 -0.70 -48.95
CA LYS A 8 -14.61 -1.10 -48.58
C LYS A 8 -14.68 -2.46 -47.86
N PRO A 9 -14.04 -3.53 -48.37
CA PRO A 9 -14.20 -4.85 -47.80
C PRO A 9 -13.68 -4.83 -46.36
N PRO A 10 -14.45 -5.39 -45.41
CA PRO A 10 -14.14 -5.22 -44.01
C PRO A 10 -12.76 -5.83 -43.69
N SER A 11 -11.91 -5.02 -43.07
CA SER A 11 -10.52 -5.34 -42.83
C SER A 11 -10.40 -6.57 -41.93
N ARG A 12 -9.48 -7.48 -42.25
CA ARG A 12 -9.16 -8.64 -41.41
C ARG A 12 -8.87 -8.22 -39.96
N ARG A 13 -8.30 -7.02 -39.75
CA ARG A 13 -8.05 -6.43 -38.43
C ARG A 13 -9.34 -6.00 -37.72
N SER A 14 -10.35 -5.50 -38.45
CA SER A 14 -11.65 -5.16 -37.85
C SER A 14 -12.49 -6.40 -37.54
N PHE A 15 -12.35 -7.46 -38.33
CA PHE A 15 -12.94 -8.76 -38.00
C PHE A 15 -12.27 -9.39 -36.78
N LEU A 16 -10.93 -9.45 -36.73
CA LEU A 16 -10.19 -9.95 -35.58
C LEU A 16 -10.54 -9.17 -34.30
N LYS A 17 -10.61 -7.83 -34.36
CA LYS A 17 -10.99 -7.00 -33.21
C LYS A 17 -12.42 -7.25 -32.71
N ARG A 18 -13.38 -7.50 -33.61
CA ARG A 18 -14.78 -7.76 -33.22
C ARG A 18 -15.00 -9.19 -32.74
N SER A 19 -14.29 -10.16 -33.32
CA SER A 19 -14.39 -11.57 -32.93
C SER A 19 -13.67 -11.88 -31.62
N THR A 20 -12.57 -11.20 -31.28
CA THR A 20 -11.93 -11.35 -29.96
C THR A 20 -12.75 -10.73 -28.83
N ALA A 21 -13.39 -9.57 -29.04
CA ALA A 21 -14.15 -8.89 -27.98
C ALA A 21 -15.38 -9.68 -27.49
N ALA A 22 -16.11 -10.34 -28.41
CA ALA A 22 -17.31 -11.10 -28.05
C ALA A 22 -16.99 -12.43 -27.32
N ALA A 23 -15.90 -13.10 -27.71
CA ALA A 23 -15.49 -14.36 -27.09
C ALA A 23 -14.98 -14.18 -25.65
N VAL A 24 -14.30 -13.06 -25.37
CA VAL A 24 -13.75 -12.78 -24.04
C VAL A 24 -14.85 -12.51 -23.02
N MET A 25 -15.92 -11.77 -23.37
CA MET A 25 -17.00 -11.48 -22.40
C MET A 25 -17.86 -12.70 -22.03
N LEU A 26 -18.08 -13.62 -22.96
CA LEU A 26 -18.87 -14.84 -22.70
C LEU A 26 -18.07 -15.93 -21.98
N ALA A 27 -16.74 -15.94 -22.12
CA ALA A 27 -15.88 -16.95 -21.53
C ALA A 27 -15.27 -16.55 -20.18
N THR A 28 -15.40 -15.30 -19.75
CA THR A 28 -14.97 -14.88 -18.41
C THR A 28 -15.95 -15.39 -17.35
N PRO A 29 -15.51 -16.25 -16.41
CA PRO A 29 -16.30 -16.62 -15.24
C PRO A 29 -16.75 -15.37 -14.47
N PRO A 30 -17.94 -15.36 -13.83
CA PRO A 30 -18.35 -14.26 -12.95
C PRO A 30 -17.35 -13.99 -11.80
N ALA A 31 -16.52 -14.97 -11.44
CA ALA A 31 -15.38 -14.79 -10.53
C ALA A 31 -14.30 -13.85 -11.07
N LEU A 32 -14.09 -13.80 -12.39
CA LEU A 32 -13.17 -12.86 -13.06
C LEU A 32 -13.76 -11.45 -13.17
N VAL A 33 -15.09 -11.31 -13.25
CA VAL A 33 -15.78 -10.02 -13.05
C VAL A 33 -15.65 -9.54 -11.60
N LYS A 34 -15.66 -10.46 -10.64
CA LYS A 34 -15.38 -10.17 -9.23
C LYS A 34 -13.92 -9.75 -9.03
N ALA A 35 -12.98 -10.30 -9.80
CA ALA A 35 -11.58 -9.87 -9.88
C ALA A 35 -11.34 -8.48 -10.49
N ALA A 36 -12.39 -7.80 -10.98
CA ALA A 36 -12.40 -6.34 -11.12
C ALA A 36 -12.61 -5.61 -9.77
N GLU A 37 -12.35 -6.33 -8.67
CA GLU A 37 -11.77 -6.02 -7.36
C GLU A 37 -10.90 -4.75 -7.18
N ASN A 38 -10.84 -3.81 -8.12
CA ASN A 38 -10.04 -2.57 -8.04
C ASN A 38 -10.48 -1.57 -6.94
N GLY A 39 -11.45 -1.94 -6.09
CA GLY A 39 -11.86 -1.14 -4.92
C GLY A 39 -11.57 -1.80 -3.57
N LEU A 40 -11.11 -3.06 -3.57
CA LEU A 40 -10.81 -3.82 -2.35
C LEU A 40 -9.31 -3.81 -2.01
N ASP A 41 -8.44 -3.55 -2.98
CA ASP A 41 -6.99 -3.52 -2.76
C ASP A 41 -6.55 -2.33 -1.87
N GLU A 42 -6.97 -1.10 -2.15
CA GLU A 42 -6.53 0.06 -1.34
C GLU A 42 -7.12 0.08 0.08
N LYS A 43 -8.39 -0.34 0.23
CA LYS A 43 -9.06 -0.39 1.54
C LYS A 43 -8.67 -1.62 2.36
N GLY A 44 -8.35 -2.74 1.70
CA GLY A 44 -7.78 -3.91 2.33
C GLY A 44 -6.34 -3.65 2.79
N ALA A 45 -5.50 -3.09 1.91
CA ALA A 45 -4.12 -2.74 2.22
C ALA A 45 -4.02 -1.75 3.39
N SER A 46 -4.88 -0.73 3.44
CA SER A 46 -4.89 0.25 4.54
C SER A 46 -5.31 -0.33 5.90
N PHE A 47 -6.10 -1.41 5.94
CA PHE A 47 -6.39 -2.14 7.18
C PHE A 47 -5.23 -3.03 7.64
N PHE A 48 -4.44 -3.57 6.72
CA PHE A 48 -3.19 -4.28 7.03
C PHE A 48 -1.99 -3.33 7.23
N GLU A 49 -2.19 -2.03 7.05
CA GLU A 49 -1.11 -1.03 7.12
C GLU A 49 -0.57 -0.83 8.53
N LYS A 50 -1.39 -1.10 9.57
CA LYS A 50 -1.02 -0.92 10.98
C LYS A 50 -1.12 -2.23 11.77
N LEU A 51 -0.07 -2.54 12.52
CA LEU A 51 0.02 -3.72 13.37
C LEU A 51 -0.17 -3.34 14.84
N PRO A 52 -0.89 -4.16 15.63
CA PRO A 52 -0.95 -3.97 17.07
C PRO A 52 0.44 -4.16 17.69
N LEU A 53 0.83 -3.21 18.54
CA LEU A 53 2.11 -3.18 19.24
C LEU A 53 1.87 -2.89 20.72
N GLN A 54 2.48 -3.71 21.58
CA GLN A 54 2.54 -3.47 23.02
C GLN A 54 3.98 -3.16 23.41
N VAL A 55 4.18 -2.02 24.09
CA VAL A 55 5.50 -1.57 24.55
C VAL A 55 5.39 -0.93 25.92
N GLU A 56 6.44 -1.04 26.72
CA GLU A 56 6.59 -0.28 27.95
C GLU A 56 7.60 0.85 27.72
N VAL A 57 7.19 2.10 27.97
CA VAL A 57 8.05 3.26 27.82
C VAL A 57 8.14 3.96 29.16
N ASN A 58 9.36 4.04 29.72
CA ASN A 58 9.63 4.64 31.03
C ASN A 58 8.75 4.08 32.16
N GLY A 59 8.55 2.76 32.20
CA GLY A 59 7.73 2.10 33.22
C GLY A 59 6.21 2.16 32.97
N LYS A 60 5.76 2.79 31.88
CA LYS A 60 4.34 2.91 31.54
C LYS A 60 4.00 2.02 30.34
N PRO A 61 3.01 1.11 30.46
CA PRO A 61 2.59 0.28 29.34
C PRO A 61 1.75 1.09 28.34
N TYR A 62 1.95 0.80 27.06
CA TYR A 62 1.20 1.37 25.95
C TYR A 62 0.78 0.26 24.97
N ALA A 63 -0.46 0.33 24.50
CA ALA A 63 -1.00 -0.51 23.43
C ALA A 63 -1.45 0.39 22.27
N LEU A 64 -0.83 0.22 21.10
CA LEU A 64 -1.02 1.08 19.92
C LEU A 64 -1.13 0.23 18.67
N SER A 65 -1.65 0.82 17.59
CA SER A 65 -1.59 0.24 16.25
C SER A 65 -0.76 1.17 15.36
N VAL A 66 0.38 0.69 14.89
CA VAL A 66 1.39 1.50 14.17
C VAL A 66 1.81 0.82 12.88
N GLU A 67 2.24 1.61 11.91
CA GLU A 67 2.71 1.08 10.64
C GLU A 67 4.10 0.48 10.83
N PRO A 68 4.42 -0.67 10.19
CA PRO A 68 5.73 -1.32 10.35
C PRO A 68 6.93 -0.44 9.97
N ARG A 69 6.70 0.59 9.15
CA ARG A 69 7.71 1.56 8.71
C ARG A 69 7.98 2.68 9.74
N VAL A 70 7.18 2.80 10.79
CA VAL A 70 7.37 3.82 11.83
C VAL A 70 8.58 3.44 12.67
N THR A 71 9.58 4.32 12.71
CA THR A 71 10.76 4.16 13.55
C THR A 71 10.40 4.31 15.03
N LEU A 72 11.19 3.72 15.93
CA LEU A 72 10.96 3.90 17.37
C LEU A 72 11.05 5.39 17.77
N LEU A 73 11.91 6.15 17.10
CA LEU A 73 12.04 7.59 17.27
C LEU A 73 10.73 8.31 16.99
N ASP A 74 10.11 8.01 15.84
CA ASP A 74 8.87 8.66 15.42
C ASP A 74 7.69 8.21 16.28
N LEU A 75 7.65 6.93 16.69
CA LEU A 75 6.68 6.45 17.66
C LEU A 75 6.74 7.24 18.97
N LEU A 76 7.94 7.46 19.52
CA LEU A 76 8.11 8.20 20.76
C LEU A 76 7.70 9.67 20.59
N ARG A 77 8.13 10.32 19.52
CA ARG A 77 7.97 11.76 19.35
C ARG A 77 6.59 12.17 18.85
N GLU A 78 6.08 11.46 17.85
CA GLU A 78 4.89 11.87 17.10
C GLU A 78 3.65 11.14 17.60
N ASN A 79 3.74 9.85 17.93
CA ASN A 79 2.60 9.08 18.45
C ASN A 79 2.41 9.25 19.97
N LEU A 80 3.50 9.24 20.74
CA LEU A 80 3.45 9.35 22.21
C LEU A 80 3.77 10.76 22.75
N HIS A 81 4.13 11.69 21.86
CA HIS A 81 4.46 13.08 22.21
C HIS A 81 5.62 13.24 23.22
N LEU A 82 6.50 12.24 23.31
CA LEU A 82 7.71 12.25 24.14
C LEU A 82 8.89 12.83 23.34
N THR A 83 8.95 14.15 23.27
CA THR A 83 9.90 14.89 22.40
C THR A 83 11.32 15.04 22.96
N GLY A 84 11.64 14.35 24.06
CA GLY A 84 12.96 14.36 24.70
C GLY A 84 14.06 13.83 23.77
N THR A 85 13.84 12.65 23.18
CA THR A 85 14.71 12.06 22.16
C THR A 85 14.67 12.89 20.87
N LYS A 86 15.83 13.13 20.24
CA LYS A 86 15.96 14.09 19.13
C LYS A 86 16.15 13.39 17.79
N LYS A 87 15.45 13.91 16.77
CA LYS A 87 15.73 13.59 15.36
C LYS A 87 16.85 14.49 14.87
N GLY A 88 18.01 13.90 14.62
CA GLY A 88 19.19 14.60 14.10
C GLY A 88 19.38 14.30 12.61
N CYS A 89 20.19 13.28 12.31
CA CYS A 89 20.47 12.86 10.93
C CYS A 89 19.45 11.88 10.34
N ASP A 90 18.66 11.18 11.18
CA ASP A 90 17.71 10.11 10.78
C ASP A 90 18.35 8.96 9.97
N LEU A 91 19.68 8.79 10.11
CA LEU A 91 20.50 7.84 9.36
C LEU A 91 21.47 7.07 10.27
N GLY A 92 21.29 7.15 11.59
CA GLY A 92 22.14 6.49 12.57
C GLY A 92 23.57 7.04 12.72
N GLN A 93 23.87 8.23 12.18
CA GLN A 93 25.22 8.80 12.16
C GLN A 93 25.58 9.66 13.38
N CYS A 94 24.60 10.35 13.99
CA CYS A 94 24.88 11.38 15.01
C CYS A 94 24.59 10.95 16.47
N GLY A 95 23.89 9.83 16.69
CA GLY A 95 23.54 9.37 18.04
C GLY A 95 22.50 10.20 18.80
N ALA A 96 21.98 11.29 18.25
CA ALA A 96 20.99 12.16 18.92
C ALA A 96 19.67 11.43 19.29
N CYS A 97 19.39 10.31 18.62
CA CYS A 97 18.21 9.48 18.82
C CYS A 97 18.45 8.27 19.75
N THR A 98 19.55 8.23 20.50
CA THR A 98 19.89 7.07 21.33
C THR A 98 18.87 6.87 22.46
N VAL A 99 18.36 5.65 22.61
CA VAL A 99 17.46 5.22 23.70
C VAL A 99 17.89 3.87 24.26
N HIS A 100 17.31 3.45 25.38
CA HIS A 100 17.50 2.12 25.95
C HIS A 100 16.31 1.21 25.63
N VAL A 101 16.56 0.09 24.96
CA VAL A 101 15.59 -0.99 24.74
C VAL A 101 16.11 -2.21 25.47
N ASP A 102 15.34 -2.72 26.43
CA ASP A 102 15.72 -3.86 27.27
C ASP A 102 17.11 -3.71 27.91
N GLY A 103 17.42 -2.47 28.34
CA GLY A 103 18.70 -2.09 28.93
C GLY A 103 19.83 -1.80 27.93
N GLN A 104 19.68 -2.18 26.66
CA GLN A 104 20.68 -1.95 25.61
C GLN A 104 20.51 -0.60 24.93
N ARG A 105 21.61 0.10 24.68
CA ARG A 105 21.60 1.36 23.92
C ARG A 105 21.41 1.07 22.44
N VAL A 106 20.40 1.67 21.84
CA VAL A 106 20.08 1.53 20.40
C VAL A 106 19.80 2.90 19.79
N LEU A 107 20.06 3.03 18.48
CA LEU A 107 19.64 4.18 17.70
C LEU A 107 18.17 3.97 17.32
N SER A 108 17.29 4.90 17.69
CA SER A 108 15.84 4.73 17.49
C SER A 108 15.33 5.18 16.12
N CYS A 109 16.16 5.87 15.33
CA CYS A 109 15.87 6.25 13.94
C CYS A 109 16.24 5.12 12.97
#